data_AF-B0R6R3-F1
#
_entry.id   AF-B0R6R3-F1
#
_cell.length_a   1.000
_cell.length_b   1.000
_cell.length_c   1.000
_cell.angle_alpha   90.00
_cell.angle_beta   90.00
_cell.angle_gamma   90.00
#
_symmetry.space_group_name_H-M   'P 1'
#
loop_
_entity.id
_entity.type
_entity.pdbx_description
1 polymer ?
#
loop_
_entity_poly.entity_id
_entity_poly.type
_entity_poly.pdbx_seq_one_letter_code
_entity_poly.pdbx_strand_id
1 'polypeptide(L)'
;MKLAVPTDFDILDALSDGKRNNAVNLSHILDKNRAYINTRLPILTDYGLVERIGPAPKSGLYAITAKGQAALTHRDAYENDDDFEARVEATVA
;
A
#
# COMPACT_ATOMS: atom_id res chain seq x y z
N MET A 1 -6.49 -7.46 -8.32
CA MET A 1 -6.72 -6.36 -7.37
C MET A 1 -7.07 -5.06 -8.10
N LYS A 2 -7.82 -4.11 -7.50
CA LYS A 2 -8.15 -2.80 -8.12
C LYS A 2 -7.62 -1.63 -7.27
N LEU A 3 -6.46 -1.11 -7.65
CA LEU A 3 -5.78 0.01 -7.01
C LEU A 3 -6.33 1.35 -7.50
N ALA A 4 -6.40 2.33 -6.59
CA ALA A 4 -6.71 3.72 -6.90
C ALA A 4 -5.42 4.46 -7.26
N VAL A 5 -5.19 4.66 -8.55
CA VAL A 5 -4.01 5.36 -9.08
C VAL A 5 -4.23 6.88 -9.03
N PRO A 6 -3.23 7.69 -8.61
CA PRO A 6 -1.89 7.28 -8.16
C PRO A 6 -1.81 6.92 -6.66
N THR A 7 -2.85 7.26 -5.90
CA THR A 7 -2.79 7.32 -4.42
C THR A 7 -2.32 6.03 -3.75
N ASP A 8 -2.76 4.86 -4.21
CA ASP A 8 -2.33 3.59 -3.60
C ASP A 8 -0.85 3.32 -3.80
N PHE A 9 -0.34 3.58 -5.00
CA PHE A 9 1.09 3.46 -5.26
C PHE A 9 1.90 4.49 -4.47
N ASP A 10 1.37 5.71 -4.32
CA ASP A 10 2.03 6.73 -3.50
C ASP A 10 2.06 6.32 -2.00
N ILE A 11 1.03 5.63 -1.51
CA ILE A 11 1.03 5.05 -0.15
C ILE A 11 2.10 3.95 -0.02
N LEU A 12 2.18 3.04 -1.00
CA LEU A 12 3.18 1.97 -1.00
C LEU A 12 4.60 2.56 -1.06
N ASP A 13 4.82 3.53 -1.93
CA ASP A 13 6.10 4.23 -2.06
C ASP A 13 6.52 4.92 -0.76
N ALA A 14 5.59 5.61 -0.10
CA ALA A 14 5.84 6.25 1.20
C ALA A 14 6.13 5.28 2.36
N LEU A 15 5.86 3.98 2.18
CA LEU A 15 6.16 2.91 3.13
C LEU A 15 7.37 2.04 2.68
N SER A 16 7.89 2.28 1.47
CA SER A 16 8.88 1.42 0.82
C SER A 16 10.25 1.43 1.51
N ASP A 17 10.55 2.45 2.31
CA ASP A 17 11.77 2.57 3.11
C ASP A 17 11.81 1.60 4.32
N GLY A 18 10.79 0.75 4.45
CA GLY A 18 10.65 -0.24 5.52
C GLY A 18 10.19 0.36 6.85
N LYS A 19 9.93 1.68 6.92
CA LYS A 19 9.38 2.31 8.12
C LYS A 19 7.88 2.08 8.21
N ARG A 20 7.40 2.09 9.46
CA ARG A 20 5.99 2.01 9.78
C ARG A 20 5.41 3.42 9.83
N ASN A 21 4.22 3.59 9.28
CA ASN A 21 3.57 4.90 9.29
C ASN A 21 2.06 4.81 9.57
N ASN A 22 1.45 5.92 9.95
CA ASN A 22 0.01 6.00 10.18
C ASN A 22 -0.67 6.93 9.16
N ALA A 23 -2.00 6.90 9.11
CA ALA A 23 -2.78 7.70 8.17
C ALA A 23 -2.58 9.22 8.32
N VAL A 24 -2.28 9.71 9.53
CA VAL A 24 -2.05 11.14 9.78
C VAL A 24 -0.76 11.58 9.09
N ASN A 25 0.31 10.82 9.29
CA ASN A 25 1.61 11.10 8.72
C ASN A 25 1.60 10.92 7.20
N LEU A 26 0.99 9.85 6.69
CA LEU A 26 0.86 9.61 5.24
C LEU A 26 0.06 10.73 4.55
N SER A 27 -1.02 11.21 5.18
CA SER A 27 -1.77 12.37 4.71
C SER A 27 -0.90 13.62 4.57
N HIS A 28 0.00 13.84 5.55
CA HIS A 28 0.93 14.97 5.51
C HIS A 28 2.03 14.80 4.46
N ILE A 29 2.64 13.61 4.36
CA ILE A 29 3.73 13.31 3.40
C ILE A 29 3.23 13.42 1.96
N LEU A 30 2.03 12.92 1.69
CA LEU A 30 1.48 12.84 0.34
C LEU A 30 0.65 14.08 -0.06
N ASP A 31 0.48 15.03 0.86
CA ASP A 31 -0.46 16.16 0.73
C ASP A 31 -1.86 15.69 0.26
N LYS A 32 -2.39 14.65 0.95
CA LYS A 32 -3.69 14.04 0.65
C LYS A 32 -4.64 14.14 1.83
N ASN A 33 -5.94 14.12 1.54
CA ASN A 33 -6.96 14.10 2.58
C ASN A 33 -6.84 12.84 3.47
N ARG A 34 -6.73 13.05 4.79
CA ARG A 34 -6.62 11.96 5.78
C ARG A 34 -7.78 10.97 5.75
N ALA A 35 -9.02 11.44 5.57
CA ALA A 35 -10.17 10.55 5.51
C ALA A 35 -10.07 9.61 4.31
N TYR A 36 -9.56 10.12 3.18
CA TYR A 36 -9.31 9.30 2.00
C TYR A 36 -8.20 8.26 2.24
N ILE A 37 -7.08 8.64 2.86
CA ILE A 37 -6.03 7.68 3.27
C ILE A 37 -6.57 6.59 4.20
N ASN A 38 -7.42 6.95 5.16
CA ASN A 38 -8.08 5.99 6.05
C ASN A 38 -9.02 5.03 5.33
N THR A 39 -9.58 5.42 4.17
CA THR A 39 -10.35 4.51 3.31
C THR A 39 -9.45 3.56 2.54
N ARG A 40 -8.30 4.02 2.05
CA ARG A 40 -7.39 3.21 1.24
C ARG A 40 -6.63 2.16 2.06
N LEU A 41 -6.15 2.49 3.25
CA LEU A 41 -5.30 1.58 4.04
C LEU A 41 -5.95 0.21 4.36
N PRO A 42 -7.25 0.12 4.77
CA PRO A 42 -7.92 -1.17 4.91
C PRO A 42 -8.00 -1.96 3.60
N ILE A 43 -8.31 -1.31 2.47
CA ILE A 43 -8.37 -1.98 1.16
C ILE A 43 -7.00 -2.55 0.77
N LEU A 44 -5.93 -1.79 0.98
CA LEU A 44 -4.57 -2.25 0.75
C LEU A 44 -4.17 -3.39 1.70
N THR A 45 -4.76 -3.44 2.90
CA THR A 45 -4.58 -4.55 3.85
C THR A 45 -5.31 -5.79 3.36
N ASP A 46 -6.54 -5.65 2.85
CA ASP A 46 -7.32 -6.77 2.29
C ASP A 46 -6.63 -7.38 1.05
N TYR A 47 -5.91 -6.57 0.27
CA TYR A 47 -5.06 -7.05 -0.83
C TYR A 47 -3.71 -7.62 -0.36
N GLY A 48 -3.40 -7.56 0.93
CA GLY A 48 -2.15 -8.03 1.50
C GLY A 48 -0.93 -7.18 1.12
N LEU A 49 -1.13 -5.93 0.67
CA LEU A 49 -0.05 -5.03 0.23
C LEU A 49 0.57 -4.25 1.39
N VAL A 50 -0.23 -4.01 2.44
CA VAL A 50 0.23 -3.47 3.71
C VAL A 50 -0.32 -4.31 4.85
N GLU A 51 0.31 -4.22 6.02
CA GLU A 51 -0.16 -4.88 7.24
C GLU A 51 -0.19 -3.92 8.41
N ARG A 52 -1.15 -4.11 9.33
CA ARG A 52 -1.21 -3.35 10.58
C ARG A 52 -0.19 -3.89 11.57
N ILE A 53 0.64 -3.01 12.13
CA ILE A 53 1.70 -3.42 13.06
C ILE A 53 1.55 -2.76 14.43
N GLY A 54 1.78 -3.52 15.50
CA GLY A 54 1.96 -2.98 16.85
C GLY A 54 1.40 -3.91 17.93
N PRO A 55 1.91 -3.85 19.17
CA PRO A 55 1.39 -4.67 20.27
C PRO A 55 -0.01 -4.24 20.70
N ALA A 56 -0.41 -3.00 20.39
CA ALA A 56 -1.73 -2.47 20.65
C ALA A 56 -2.69 -2.80 19.49
N PRO A 57 -3.91 -3.31 19.75
CA PRO A 57 -4.90 -3.63 18.71
C PRO A 57 -5.30 -2.47 17.79
N LYS A 58 -4.99 -1.23 18.19
CA LYS A 58 -5.33 0.01 17.47
C LYS A 58 -4.13 0.95 17.31
N SER A 59 -2.93 0.42 17.10
CA SER A 59 -1.71 1.23 16.89
C SER A 59 -1.84 2.26 15.77
N GLY A 60 -2.68 1.97 14.77
CA GLY A 60 -2.85 2.81 13.58
C GLY A 60 -1.62 2.81 12.66
N LEU A 61 -0.62 1.98 12.93
CA LEU A 61 0.61 1.86 12.15
C LEU A 61 0.46 0.77 11.10
N TYR A 62 0.98 1.05 9.92
CA TYR A 62 1.05 0.15 8.78
C TYR A 62 2.49 0.01 8.31
N ALA A 63 2.84 -1.17 7.82
CA ALA A 63 4.06 -1.45 7.08
C ALA A 63 3.71 -2.01 5.70
N ILE A 64 4.56 -1.75 4.71
CA ILE A 64 4.46 -2.44 3.41
C ILE A 64 4.87 -3.91 3.57
N THR A 65 4.17 -4.81 2.89
CA THR A 65 4.52 -6.23 2.84
C THR A 65 5.45 -6.53 1.65
N ALA A 66 5.95 -7.76 1.55
CA ALA A 66 6.65 -8.21 0.34
C ALA A 66 5.76 -8.11 -0.92
N LYS A 67 4.47 -8.47 -0.83
CA LYS A 67 3.49 -8.33 -1.93
C LYS A 67 3.30 -6.86 -2.30
N GLY A 68 3.28 -5.95 -1.32
CA GLY A 68 3.24 -4.51 -1.53
C GLY A 68 4.45 -3.97 -2.29
N GLN A 69 5.66 -4.40 -1.92
CA GLN A 69 6.90 -4.01 -2.62
C GLN A 69 6.92 -4.53 -4.07
N ALA A 70 6.48 -5.77 -4.29
CA ALA A 70 6.33 -6.32 -5.63
C ALA A 70 5.31 -5.53 -6.46
N ALA A 71 4.16 -5.18 -5.87
CA ALA A 71 3.18 -4.32 -6.55
C ALA A 71 3.78 -2.96 -6.93
N LEU A 72 4.50 -2.30 -6.01
CA LEU A 72 5.17 -1.02 -6.29
C LEU A 72 6.21 -1.15 -7.41
N THR A 73 6.98 -2.24 -7.45
CA THR A 73 7.97 -2.51 -8.50
C THR A 73 7.32 -2.59 -9.90
N HIS A 74 6.11 -3.13 -9.98
CA HIS A 74 5.37 -3.28 -11.23
C HIS A 74 4.41 -2.11 -11.54
N ARG A 75 4.52 -0.97 -10.83
CA ARG A 75 3.63 0.20 -10.98
C ARG A 75 3.37 0.58 -12.44
N ASP A 76 4.42 0.62 -13.26
CA ASP A 76 4.34 1.04 -14.67
C ASP A 76 3.58 0.06 -15.57
N ALA A 77 3.44 -1.20 -15.15
CA ALA A 77 2.68 -2.21 -15.86
C ALA A 77 1.18 -2.20 -15.51
N TYR A 78 0.77 -1.57 -14.40
CA TYR A 78 -0.56 -1.71 -13.82
C TYR A 78 -1.70 -1.33 -14.79
N GLU A 79 -1.55 -0.26 -15.57
CA GLU A 79 -2.60 0.19 -16.50
C GLU A 79 -2.70 -0.65 -17.78
N ASN A 80 -1.67 -1.44 -18.10
CA ASN A 80 -1.56 -2.19 -19.36
C ASN A 80 -1.54 -3.71 -19.15
N ASP A 81 -1.82 -4.18 -17.93
CA ASP A 81 -1.77 -5.59 -17.56
C ASP A 81 -3.14 -6.08 -17.08
N ASP A 82 -3.77 -6.91 -17.89
CA ASP A 82 -5.07 -7.53 -17.61
C ASP A 82 -5.02 -8.49 -16.42
N ASP A 83 -3.84 -8.99 -16.03
CA ASP A 83 -3.61 -9.88 -14.89
C ASP A 83 -2.44 -9.41 -14.01
N PHE A 84 -2.50 -8.13 -13.64
CA PHE A 84 -1.51 -7.52 -12.75
C PHE A 84 -1.31 -8.30 -11.43
N GLU A 85 -2.38 -8.90 -10.89
CA GLU A 85 -2.27 -9.64 -9.62
C GLU A 85 -1.40 -10.90 -9.76
N ALA A 86 -1.56 -11.68 -10.83
CA ALA A 86 -0.70 -12.82 -11.08
C ALA A 86 0.78 -12.42 -11.26
N ARG A 87 1.06 -11.29 -11.92
CA ARG A 87 2.43 -10.75 -12.05
C ARG A 87 3.05 -10.46 -10.67
N VAL A 88 2.29 -9.79 -9.81
CA VAL A 88 2.75 -9.46 -8.45
C VAL A 88 3.01 -10.74 -7.66
N GLU A 89 2.12 -11.73 -7.73
CA GLU A 89 2.26 -13.00 -7.01
C GLU A 89 3.45 -13.83 -7.50
N ALA A 90 3.71 -13.85 -8.81
CA ALA A 90 4.88 -14.50 -9.38
C ALA A 90 6.23 -13.88 -8.94
N THR A 91 6.21 -12.67 -8.40
CA THR A 91 7.43 -11.98 -7.91
C THR A 91 7.80 -12.35 -6.47
N VAL A 92 6.82 -12.84 -5.69
CA VAL A 92 6.99 -13.19 -4.27
C VAL A 92 7.01 -14.69 -3.99
N ALA A 93 6.83 -15.52 -5.03
CA ALA A 93 6.92 -17.00 -5.00
C ALA A 93 8.37 -17.48 -5.14
#